data_AF-A0A5B7A8X5-F1
#
_entry.id   AF-A0A5B7A8X5-F1
#
_cell.length_a   1.000
_cell.length_b   1.000
_cell.length_c   1.000
_cell.angle_alpha   90.00
_cell.angle_beta   90.00
_cell.angle_gamma   90.00
#
_symmetry.space_group_name_H-M   'P 1'
#
loop_
_entity.id
_entity.type
_entity.pdbx_description
1 polymer ?
#
loop_
_entity_poly.entity_id
_entity_poly.type
_entity_poly.pdbx_seq_one_letter_code
_entity_poly.pdbx_strand_id
1 'polypeptide(L)'
;PLAIIMVGASMRGKTMVELWKDALNALRRSIPHINGIEDKVYKPLKWNYDSLQGMKVKSCFLYCSLYPEDFSIEVRELVQCWVAEGLIDDQLGRYEDSMNRGIAIVENLKDCCLLEHGDFEGSTVKMHD
;
A
#
# COMPACT_ATOMS: atom_id res chain seq x y z
N PRO A 1 -9.58 10.29 2.61
CA PRO A 1 -10.94 10.88 2.83
C PRO A 1 -12.09 9.86 2.91
N LEU A 2 -12.13 8.85 2.04
CA LEU A 2 -13.25 7.91 1.91
C LEU A 2 -13.52 7.08 3.18
N ALA A 3 -12.46 6.60 3.85
CA ALA A 3 -12.58 5.84 5.09
C ALA A 3 -13.29 6.64 6.19
N ILE A 4 -12.91 7.90 6.40
CA ILE A 4 -13.52 8.80 7.40
C ILE A 4 -15.01 9.02 7.10
N ILE A 5 -15.37 9.24 5.82
CA ILE A 5 -16.78 9.40 5.42
C ILE A 5 -17.58 8.14 5.73
N MET A 6 -17.01 6.95 5.47
CA MET A 6 -17.68 5.68 5.74
C MET A 6 -17.89 5.44 7.24
N VAL A 7 -16.86 5.68 8.06
CA VAL A 7 -16.96 5.61 9.52
C VAL A 7 -18.02 6.58 10.02
N GLY A 8 -17.98 7.86 9.58
CA GLY A 8 -18.97 8.86 9.96
C GLY A 8 -20.39 8.50 9.56
N ALA A 9 -20.59 7.92 8.37
CA ALA A 9 -21.88 7.44 7.91
C ALA A 9 -22.39 6.26 8.75
N SER A 10 -21.53 5.28 9.04
CA SER A 10 -21.87 4.09 9.84
C SER A 10 -22.13 4.41 11.32
N MET A 11 -21.53 5.49 11.82
CA MET A 11 -21.70 5.96 13.21
C MET A 11 -22.79 7.02 13.38
N ARG A 12 -23.45 7.44 12.28
CA ARG A 12 -24.53 8.44 12.33
C ARG A 12 -25.65 7.99 13.25
N GLY A 13 -26.01 8.85 14.22
CA GLY A 13 -27.11 8.60 15.16
C GLY A 13 -26.78 7.64 16.31
N LYS A 14 -25.57 7.08 16.38
CA LYS A 14 -25.13 6.26 17.52
C LYS A 14 -24.66 7.16 18.65
N THR A 15 -25.42 7.19 19.75
CA THR A 15 -25.14 8.05 20.92
C THR A 15 -24.40 7.35 22.06
N MET A 16 -24.41 6.00 22.09
CA MET A 16 -23.78 5.22 23.15
C MET A 16 -22.26 5.10 22.95
N VAL A 17 -21.48 5.42 23.98
CA VAL A 17 -20.01 5.45 23.94
C VAL A 17 -19.41 4.06 23.67
N GLU A 18 -20.07 3.01 24.14
CA GLU A 18 -19.67 1.62 23.96
C GLU A 18 -19.58 1.25 22.48
N LEU A 19 -20.53 1.73 21.66
CA LEU A 19 -20.55 1.49 20.21
C LEU A 19 -19.37 2.17 19.51
N TRP A 20 -18.94 3.34 20.00
CA TRP A 20 -17.76 4.04 19.48
C TRP A 20 -16.46 3.35 19.89
N LYS A 21 -16.38 2.85 21.14
CA LYS A 21 -15.22 2.07 21.61
C LYS A 21 -15.07 0.76 20.84
N ASP A 22 -16.18 0.07 20.56
CA ASP A 22 -16.18 -1.16 19.78
C ASP A 22 -15.73 -0.90 18.33
N ALA A 23 -16.29 0.13 17.67
CA ALA A 23 -15.86 0.54 16.33
C ALA A 23 -14.36 0.93 16.28
N LEU A 24 -13.87 1.66 17.28
CA LEU A 24 -12.44 1.99 17.41
C LEU A 24 -11.57 0.74 17.57
N ASN A 25 -12.01 -0.22 18.39
CA ASN A 25 -11.29 -1.48 18.58
C ASN A 25 -11.26 -2.32 17.29
N ALA A 26 -12.34 -2.32 16.52
CA ALA A 26 -12.40 -2.99 15.22
C ALA A 26 -11.43 -2.33 14.21
N LEU A 27 -11.42 -1.00 14.13
CA LEU A 27 -10.50 -0.23 13.27
C LEU A 27 -9.03 -0.51 13.62
N ARG A 28 -8.68 -0.47 14.91
CA ARG A 28 -7.31 -0.76 15.38
C ARG A 28 -6.84 -2.18 15.08
N ARG A 29 -7.77 -3.12 14.91
CA ARG A 29 -7.46 -4.51 14.57
C ARG A 29 -7.52 -4.77 13.07
N SER A 30 -7.75 -3.73 12.26
CA SER A 30 -7.97 -3.81 10.81
C SER A 30 -9.08 -4.81 10.45
N ILE A 31 -10.08 -4.95 11.32
CA ILE A 31 -11.22 -5.84 11.07
C ILE A 31 -12.23 -5.07 10.23
N PRO A 32 -12.68 -5.59 9.08
CA PRO A 32 -13.75 -4.99 8.29
C PRO A 32 -15.10 -5.22 8.99
N HIS A 33 -15.32 -4.55 10.12
CA HIS A 33 -16.57 -4.64 10.89
C HIS A 33 -17.51 -3.47 10.63
N ILE A 34 -17.00 -2.40 10.00
CA ILE A 34 -17.78 -1.21 9.67
C ILE A 34 -18.37 -1.38 8.27
N ASN A 35 -19.70 -1.49 8.22
CA ASN A 35 -20.46 -1.59 6.97
C ASN A 35 -19.99 -0.56 5.94
N GLY A 36 -19.61 -1.07 4.75
CA GLY A 36 -19.16 -0.28 3.61
C GLY A 36 -17.66 0.00 3.52
N ILE A 37 -16.86 -0.18 4.59
CA ILE A 37 -15.39 -0.06 4.48
C ILE A 37 -14.83 -1.16 3.59
N GLU A 38 -15.29 -2.40 3.77
CA GLU A 38 -14.88 -3.52 2.93
C GLU A 38 -15.17 -3.26 1.45
N ASP A 39 -16.40 -2.82 1.14
CA ASP A 39 -16.85 -2.63 -0.24
C ASP A 39 -16.22 -1.42 -0.93
N LYS A 40 -16.01 -0.33 -0.20
CA LYS A 40 -15.62 0.97 -0.80
C LYS A 40 -14.14 1.29 -0.64
N VAL A 41 -13.45 0.68 0.31
CA VAL A 41 -12.01 0.92 0.56
C VAL A 41 -11.22 -0.33 0.21
N TYR A 42 -11.54 -1.47 0.84
CA TYR A 42 -10.73 -2.67 0.69
C TYR A 42 -10.85 -3.33 -0.69
N LYS A 43 -12.07 -3.47 -1.24
CA LYS A 43 -12.29 -4.11 -2.55
C LYS A 43 -11.57 -3.40 -3.71
N PRO A 44 -11.62 -2.05 -3.84
CA PRO A 44 -10.85 -1.34 -4.87
C PRO A 44 -9.33 -1.53 -4.73
N LEU A 45 -8.79 -1.40 -3.51
CA LEU A 45 -7.36 -1.64 -3.23
C LEU A 45 -6.95 -3.07 -3.60
N LYS A 46 -7.75 -4.06 -3.18
CA LYS A 46 -7.55 -5.46 -3.55
C LYS A 46 -7.60 -5.66 -5.06
N TRP A 47 -8.54 -5.03 -5.74
CA TRP A 47 -8.65 -5.14 -7.20
C TRP A 47 -7.43 -4.56 -7.91
N ASN A 48 -6.91 -3.41 -7.47
CA ASN A 48 -5.65 -2.84 -7.98
C ASN A 48 -4.47 -3.78 -7.76
N TYR A 49 -4.37 -4.41 -6.58
CA TYR A 49 -3.33 -5.41 -6.32
C TYR A 49 -3.51 -6.68 -7.17
N ASP A 50 -4.75 -7.17 -7.31
CA ASP A 50 -5.05 -8.38 -8.06
C ASP A 50 -4.78 -8.21 -9.56
N SER A 51 -4.95 -6.98 -10.08
CA SER A 51 -4.69 -6.63 -11.48
C SER A 51 -3.20 -6.47 -11.83
N LEU A 52 -2.31 -6.37 -10.83
CA LEU A 52 -0.86 -6.34 -11.07
C LEU A 52 -0.40 -7.59 -11.83
N GLN A 53 0.30 -7.37 -12.94
CA GLN A 53 0.80 -8.45 -13.78
C GLN A 53 2.13 -8.98 -13.25
N GLY A 54 2.16 -10.27 -12.93
CA GLY A 54 3.37 -10.97 -12.52
C GLY A 54 3.56 -11.04 -11.01
N MET A 55 3.88 -12.25 -10.54
CA MET A 55 4.07 -12.54 -9.11
C MET A 55 5.17 -11.67 -8.48
N LYS A 56 6.22 -11.35 -9.25
CA LYS A 56 7.33 -10.52 -8.78
C LYS A 56 6.92 -9.08 -8.47
N VAL A 57 6.06 -8.46 -9.28
CA VAL A 57 5.55 -7.10 -9.02
C VAL A 57 4.69 -7.09 -7.76
N LYS A 58 3.85 -8.11 -7.59
CA LYS A 58 3.06 -8.30 -6.36
C LYS A 58 3.96 -8.45 -5.13
N SER A 59 5.01 -9.26 -5.22
CA SER A 59 5.99 -9.41 -4.14
C SER A 59 6.76 -8.13 -3.83
N CYS A 60 7.13 -7.33 -4.84
CA CYS A 60 7.75 -6.01 -4.64
C CYS A 60 6.84 -5.07 -3.85
N PHE A 61 5.54 -5.02 -4.19
CA PHE A 61 4.56 -4.25 -3.42
C PHE A 61 4.43 -4.76 -1.97
N LEU A 62 4.32 -6.08 -1.78
CA LEU A 62 4.24 -6.66 -0.43
C LEU A 62 5.49 -6.38 0.41
N TYR A 63 6.67 -6.28 -0.22
CA TYR A 63 7.89 -5.91 0.48
C TYR A 63 7.80 -4.53 1.13
N CYS A 64 7.08 -3.58 0.51
CA CYS A 64 6.86 -2.26 1.10
C CYS A 64 6.13 -2.32 2.45
N SER A 65 5.36 -3.37 2.72
CA SER A 65 4.68 -3.57 4.01
C SER A 65 5.60 -3.92 5.19
N LEU A 66 6.88 -4.15 4.92
CA LEU A 66 7.90 -4.32 5.96
C LEU A 66 8.35 -3.00 6.58
N TYR A 67 8.09 -1.88 5.91
CA TYR A 67 8.38 -0.55 6.43
C TYR A 67 7.28 -0.09 7.39
N PRO A 68 7.60 0.76 8.38
CA PRO A 68 6.58 1.33 9.28
C PRO A 68 5.49 2.10 8.53
N GLU A 69 4.32 2.23 9.17
CA GLU A 69 3.24 3.11 8.72
C GLU A 69 3.78 4.55 8.49
N ASP A 70 3.30 5.21 7.44
CA ASP A 70 3.74 6.53 6.98
C ASP A 70 5.23 6.68 6.61
N PHE A 71 6.02 5.60 6.60
CA PHE A 71 7.45 5.71 6.34
C PHE A 71 7.73 6.09 4.87
N SER A 72 8.48 7.18 4.68
CA SER A 72 8.95 7.65 3.38
C SER A 72 10.21 6.87 2.96
N ILE A 73 10.06 5.96 2.00
CA ILE A 73 11.10 5.04 1.54
C ILE A 73 11.86 5.66 0.35
N GLU A 74 13.19 5.68 0.39
CA GLU A 74 14.00 6.09 -0.76
C GLU A 74 13.92 5.05 -1.89
N VAL A 75 13.60 5.51 -3.10
CA VAL A 75 13.28 4.64 -4.23
C VAL A 75 14.46 3.75 -4.63
N ARG A 76 15.68 4.29 -4.65
CA ARG A 76 16.86 3.49 -5.03
C ARG A 76 17.19 2.44 -3.99
N GLU A 77 17.07 2.75 -2.71
CA GLU A 77 17.23 1.82 -1.58
C GLU A 77 16.19 0.70 -1.65
N LEU A 78 14.93 1.03 -1.87
CA LEU A 78 13.87 0.04 -2.04
C LEU A 78 14.17 -0.93 -3.19
N VAL A 79 14.61 -0.40 -4.34
CA VAL A 79 14.98 -1.22 -5.49
C VAL A 79 16.21 -2.09 -5.20
N GLN A 80 17.20 -1.56 -4.47
CA GLN A 80 18.35 -2.35 -4.02
C GLN A 80 17.93 -3.52 -3.13
N CYS A 81 17.01 -3.30 -2.20
CA CYS A 81 16.44 -4.35 -1.36
C CYS A 81 15.73 -5.40 -2.21
N TRP A 82 14.90 -5.00 -3.18
CA TRP A 82 14.24 -5.94 -4.09
C TRP A 82 15.21 -6.79 -4.92
N VAL A 83 16.33 -6.22 -5.36
CA VAL A 83 17.37 -6.96 -6.06
C VAL A 83 18.09 -7.93 -5.10
N ALA A 84 18.46 -7.48 -3.90
CA ALA A 84 19.12 -8.32 -2.90
C ALA A 84 18.26 -9.53 -2.48
N GLU A 85 16.94 -9.34 -2.43
CA GLU A 85 15.95 -10.38 -2.09
C GLU A 85 15.56 -11.26 -3.30
N GLY A 86 16.13 -11.01 -4.49
CA GLY A 86 15.84 -11.76 -5.72
C GLY A 86 14.42 -11.55 -6.26
N LEU A 87 13.71 -10.51 -5.80
CA LEU A 87 12.39 -10.15 -6.31
C LEU A 87 12.47 -9.61 -7.75
N ILE A 88 13.61 -9.04 -8.12
CA ILE A 88 13.96 -8.64 -9.48
C ILE A 88 15.08 -9.56 -9.96
N ASP A 89 14.85 -10.27 -11.09
CA ASP A 89 15.90 -11.13 -11.67
C ASP A 89 17.05 -10.30 -12.24
N ASP A 90 18.26 -10.73 -11.95
CA ASP A 90 19.52 -10.29 -12.52
C ASP A 90 20.03 -11.19 -13.67
N GLN A 91 19.23 -12.19 -14.08
CA GLN A 91 19.74 -13.42 -14.70
C GLN A 91 20.59 -13.28 -15.97
N LEU A 92 20.69 -12.08 -16.59
CA LEU A 92 21.56 -11.80 -17.75
C LEU A 92 21.99 -10.31 -17.88
N GLY A 93 21.76 -9.45 -16.87
CA GLY A 93 21.84 -7.98 -17.02
C GLY A 93 22.87 -7.28 -16.14
N ARG A 94 23.27 -6.05 -16.51
CA ARG A 94 24.06 -5.17 -15.65
C ARG A 94 23.19 -4.73 -14.46
N TYR A 95 23.79 -4.43 -13.31
CA TYR A 95 23.08 -3.85 -12.15
C TYR A 95 22.17 -2.67 -12.51
N GLU A 96 22.58 -1.87 -13.49
CA GLU A 96 21.81 -0.76 -14.06
C GLU A 96 20.46 -1.19 -14.65
N ASP A 97 20.39 -2.36 -15.29
CA ASP A 97 19.15 -2.90 -15.88
C ASP A 97 18.16 -3.29 -14.78
N SER A 98 18.64 -3.92 -13.70
CA SER A 98 17.82 -4.26 -12.53
C SER A 98 17.31 -3.00 -11.82
N MET A 99 18.15 -1.97 -11.72
CA MET A 99 17.75 -0.67 -11.16
C MET A 99 16.65 -0.02 -12.01
N ASN A 100 16.84 0.05 -13.33
CA ASN A 100 15.84 0.61 -14.25
C ASN A 100 14.52 -0.16 -14.19
N ARG A 101 14.58 -1.50 -14.09
CA ARG A 101 13.40 -2.35 -13.93
C ARG A 101 12.69 -2.11 -12.60
N GLY A 102 13.43 -1.96 -11.52
CA GLY A 102 12.87 -1.65 -10.20
C GLY A 102 12.17 -0.30 -10.19
N ILE A 103 12.78 0.74 -10.76
CA ILE A 103 12.15 2.06 -10.90
C ILE A 103 10.86 1.97 -11.73
N ALA A 104 10.86 1.21 -12.82
CA ALA A 104 9.65 0.99 -13.62
C ALA A 104 8.54 0.27 -12.82
N ILE A 105 8.89 -0.65 -11.92
CA ILE A 105 7.93 -1.29 -11.01
C ILE A 105 7.37 -0.26 -10.02
N VAL A 106 8.20 0.60 -9.43
CA VAL A 106 7.72 1.67 -8.53
C VAL A 106 6.72 2.59 -9.23
N GLU A 107 7.03 3.04 -10.44
CA GLU A 107 6.09 3.88 -11.22
C GLU A 107 4.80 3.14 -11.56
N ASN A 108 4.86 1.85 -11.92
CA ASN A 108 3.66 1.04 -12.14
C ASN A 108 2.78 0.93 -10.86
N LEU A 109 3.40 0.76 -9.69
CA LEU A 109 2.68 0.72 -8.42
C LEU A 109 2.04 2.07 -8.08
N LYS A 110 2.66 3.18 -8.45
CA LYS A 110 2.06 4.53 -8.36
C LYS A 110 0.87 4.68 -9.31
N ASP A 111 1.02 4.24 -10.56
CA ASP A 111 -0.06 4.27 -11.56
C ASP A 111 -1.28 3.44 -11.14
N CYS A 112 -1.06 2.36 -10.37
CA CYS A 112 -2.12 1.53 -9.79
C CYS A 112 -2.69 2.09 -8.47
N CYS A 113 -2.27 3.28 -8.02
CA CYS A 113 -2.64 3.88 -6.74
C CYS A 113 -2.35 2.95 -5.53
N LEU A 114 -1.26 2.19 -5.60
CA LEU A 114 -0.79 1.32 -4.51
C LEU A 114 0.36 1.97 -3.72
N LEU A 115 1.13 2.84 -4.37
CA LEU A 115 2.11 3.71 -3.74
C LEU A 115 1.82 5.17 -4.08
N GLU A 116 2.17 6.07 -3.17
CA GLU A 116 2.14 7.51 -3.40
C GLU A 116 3.53 8.14 -3.21
N HIS A 117 3.62 9.44 -3.49
CA HIS A 117 4.85 10.20 -3.30
C HIS A 117 5.15 10.30 -1.80
N GLY A 118 6.41 10.06 -1.44
CA GLY A 118 6.91 10.27 -0.09
C GLY A 118 7.18 11.75 0.20
N ASP A 119 7.87 11.99 1.32
CA ASP A 119 8.18 13.34 1.82
C ASP A 119 9.11 14.14 0.89
N PHE A 120 9.94 13.45 0.10
CA PHE A 120 10.84 14.03 -0.88
C PHE A 120 10.37 13.68 -2.29
N GLU A 121 9.77 14.67 -2.94
CA GLU A 121 9.16 14.53 -4.26
C GLU A 121 10.20 14.05 -5.29
N GLY A 122 9.88 12.96 -5.98
CA GLY A 122 10.73 12.38 -7.04
C GLY A 122 11.85 11.45 -6.56
N SER A 123 12.09 11.32 -5.25
CA SER A 123 13.10 10.39 -4.70
C SER A 123 12.56 9.41 -3.68
N THR A 124 11.35 9.64 -3.16
CA THR A 124 10.75 8.77 -2.12
C THR A 124 9.31 8.38 -2.45
N VAL A 125 8.89 7.24 -1.89
CA VAL A 125 7.53 6.70 -1.97
C VAL A 125 7.04 6.22 -0.61
N LYS A 126 5.72 6.18 -0.43
CA LYS A 126 5.08 5.60 0.74
C LYS A 126 3.82 4.82 0.37
N MET A 127 3.41 3.91 1.25
CA MET A 127 2.10 3.27 1.15
C MET A 127 1.03 4.22 1.67
N HIS A 128 -0.19 4.08 1.15
CA HIS A 128 -1.36 4.75 1.71
C HIS A 128 -1.77 4.12 3.06
N ASP A 129 -2.31 4.95 3.95
CA ASP A 129 -3.03 4.53 5.16
C ASP A 129 -4.46 4.00 4.88
#